data_AF-A0A5C8ZWX6-F1
#
_entry.id   AF-A0A5C8ZWX6-F1
#
_cell.length_a   1.000
_cell.length_b   1.000
_cell.length_c   1.000
_cell.angle_alpha   90.00
_cell.angle_beta   90.00
_cell.angle_gamma   90.00
#
_symmetry.space_group_name_H-M   'P 1'
#
loop_
_entity.id
_entity.type
_entity.pdbx_description
1 polymer ?
#
loop_
_entity_poly.entity_id
_entity_poly.type
_entity_poly.pdbx_seq_one_letter_code
_entity_poly.pdbx_strand_id
1 'polypeptide(L)'
;MSSPRGLANHHLYLARLVLAAWQRDSSAGVVPASTLAAAFGSGCHQHLLRAYGWFLLAVSAPGELPAAPPTRVADLAPPPEGKAVAGEIREFEQLERSGWLADMLGWECPAPGATRRSPGNLASTVEQATGPGEFAGWVDSLESRFARMADSMDEY
;
A
#
# COMPACT_ATOMS: atom_id res chain seq x y z
N MET A 1 19.25 11.41 10.80
CA MET A 1 18.09 10.52 11.03
C MET A 1 17.05 10.84 9.98
N SER A 2 16.56 9.83 9.24
CA SER A 2 15.52 10.05 8.23
C SER A 2 14.20 10.34 8.93
N SER A 3 13.50 11.40 8.53
CA SER A 3 12.16 11.71 9.06
C SER A 3 11.14 10.64 8.61
N PRO A 4 10.03 10.43 9.35
CA PRO A 4 8.96 9.53 8.93
C PRO A 4 8.46 9.82 7.52
N ARG A 5 8.32 11.11 7.18
CA ARG A 5 7.97 11.55 5.83
C ARG A 5 9.01 11.15 4.77
N GLY A 6 10.29 11.29 5.08
CA GLY A 6 11.37 10.85 4.20
C GLY A 6 11.33 9.33 3.96
N LEU A 7 11.05 8.54 4.99
CA LEU A 7 10.89 7.09 4.89
C LEU A 7 9.64 6.70 4.10
N ALA A 8 8.52 7.41 4.29
CA ALA A 8 7.30 7.22 3.52
C ALA A 8 7.54 7.44 2.01
N ASN A 9 8.15 8.57 1.65
CA ASN A 9 8.50 8.89 0.26
C ASN A 9 9.51 7.90 -0.33
N HIS A 10 10.50 7.48 0.45
CA HIS A 10 11.49 6.49 0.00
C HIS A 10 10.82 5.16 -0.35
N HIS A 11 9.93 4.66 0.50
CA HIS A 11 9.21 3.42 0.22
C HIS A 11 8.21 3.55 -0.92
N LEU A 12 7.55 4.70 -1.07
CA LEU A 12 6.69 4.95 -2.24
C LEU A 12 7.51 4.95 -3.55
N TYR A 13 8.70 5.54 -3.54
CA TYR A 13 9.63 5.48 -4.67
C TYR A 13 10.05 4.04 -5.00
N LEU A 14 10.39 3.23 -3.99
CA LEU A 14 10.72 1.82 -4.20
C LEU A 14 9.52 1.04 -4.78
N ALA A 15 8.30 1.28 -4.30
CA ALA A 15 7.09 0.66 -4.84
C ALA A 15 6.93 0.99 -6.34
N ARG A 16 7.15 2.25 -6.73
CA ARG A 16 7.12 2.70 -8.14
C ARG A 16 8.17 2.02 -9.00
N LEU A 17 9.38 1.84 -8.48
CA LEU A 17 10.47 1.18 -9.21
C LEU A 17 10.13 -0.29 -9.49
N VAL A 18 9.64 -1.01 -8.48
CA VAL A 18 9.20 -2.42 -8.63
C VAL A 18 8.02 -2.51 -9.59
N LEU A 19 7.04 -1.61 -9.47
CA LEU A 19 5.89 -1.56 -10.36
C LEU A 19 6.28 -1.30 -11.82
N ALA A 20 7.19 -0.36 -12.07
CA ALA A 20 7.67 -0.07 -13.42
C ALA A 20 8.39 -1.28 -14.04
N ALA A 21 9.16 -2.03 -13.23
CA ALA A 21 9.78 -3.27 -13.69
C ALA A 21 8.72 -4.32 -14.04
N TRP A 22 7.70 -4.49 -13.19
CA TRP A 22 6.59 -5.42 -13.44
C TRP A 22 5.80 -5.04 -14.71
N GLN A 23 5.47 -3.76 -14.89
CA GLN A 23 4.77 -3.28 -16.10
C GLN A 23 5.56 -3.54 -17.37
N ARG A 24 6.88 -3.31 -17.35
CA ARG A 24 7.76 -3.60 -18.48
C ARG A 24 7.76 -5.09 -18.83
N ASP A 25 7.94 -5.95 -17.84
CA ASP A 25 8.02 -7.40 -18.07
C ASP A 25 6.66 -7.98 -18.48
N SER A 26 5.56 -7.42 -17.95
CA SER A 26 4.20 -7.74 -18.37
C SER A 26 3.95 -7.33 -19.82
N SER A 27 4.47 -6.18 -20.24
CA SER A 27 4.32 -5.68 -21.63
C SER A 27 5.13 -6.49 -22.63
N ALA A 28 6.25 -7.08 -22.19
CA ALA A 28 7.05 -7.98 -23.01
C ALA A 28 6.32 -9.31 -23.32
N GLY A 29 5.36 -9.72 -22.49
CA GLY A 29 4.51 -10.90 -22.73
C GLY A 29 5.26 -12.25 -22.71
N VAL A 30 6.50 -12.27 -22.24
CA VAL A 30 7.35 -13.49 -22.23
C VAL A 30 6.97 -14.43 -21.08
N VAL A 31 6.55 -13.87 -19.95
CA VAL A 31 6.26 -14.61 -18.71
C VAL A 31 4.75 -14.51 -18.41
N PRO A 32 4.09 -15.61 -17.96
CA PRO A 32 2.69 -15.56 -17.57
C PRO A 32 2.41 -14.51 -16.47
N ALA A 33 1.29 -13.80 -16.59
CA ALA A 33 0.90 -12.75 -15.66
C ALA A 33 0.84 -13.20 -14.19
N SER A 34 0.38 -14.43 -13.93
CA SER A 34 0.35 -15.01 -12.57
C SER A 34 1.74 -15.20 -11.97
N THR A 35 2.73 -15.56 -12.79
CA THR A 35 4.13 -15.71 -12.34
C THR A 35 4.75 -14.36 -12.05
N LEU A 36 4.45 -13.34 -12.88
CA LEU A 36 4.88 -11.96 -12.62
C LEU A 36 4.22 -11.40 -11.35
N ALA A 37 2.93 -11.64 -11.13
CA ALA A 37 2.23 -11.24 -9.91
C ALA A 37 2.83 -11.88 -8.66
N ALA A 38 3.17 -13.17 -8.71
CA ALA A 38 3.85 -13.85 -7.61
C ALA A 38 5.29 -13.34 -7.36
N ALA A 39 6.00 -12.92 -8.41
CA ALA A 39 7.37 -12.44 -8.31
C ALA A 39 7.47 -10.98 -7.83
N PHE A 40 6.62 -10.10 -8.35
CA PHE A 40 6.69 -8.66 -8.12
C PHE A 40 5.65 -8.15 -7.10
N GLY A 41 4.48 -8.79 -7.02
CA GLY A 41 3.34 -8.31 -6.24
C GLY A 41 3.68 -8.14 -4.76
N SER A 42 4.31 -9.13 -4.13
CA SER A 42 4.67 -9.05 -2.71
C SER A 42 5.67 -7.94 -2.40
N GLY A 43 6.69 -7.76 -3.26
CA GLY A 43 7.69 -6.72 -3.09
C GLY A 43 7.08 -5.33 -3.25
N CYS A 44 6.24 -5.13 -4.27
CA CYS A 44 5.53 -3.88 -4.47
C CYS A 44 4.58 -3.58 -3.29
N HIS A 45 3.80 -4.58 -2.87
CA HIS A 45 2.86 -4.47 -1.76
C HIS A 45 3.53 -4.10 -0.44
N GLN A 46 4.63 -4.77 -0.10
CA GLN A 46 5.40 -4.46 1.12
C GLN A 46 5.94 -3.03 1.12
N HIS A 47 6.35 -2.51 -0.04
CA HIS A 47 6.77 -1.11 -0.15
C HIS A 47 5.59 -0.15 0.04
N LEU A 48 4.41 -0.44 -0.51
CA LEU A 48 3.21 0.36 -0.29
C LEU A 48 2.77 0.37 1.18
N LEU A 49 2.76 -0.79 1.85
CA LEU A 49 2.44 -0.89 3.27
C LEU A 49 3.42 -0.06 4.13
N ARG A 50 4.72 -0.16 3.86
CA ARG A 50 5.72 0.62 4.58
C ARG A 50 5.57 2.12 4.31
N ALA A 51 5.31 2.51 3.06
CA ALA A 51 5.08 3.91 2.71
C ALA A 51 3.90 4.48 3.51
N TYR A 52 2.78 3.76 3.51
CA TYR A 52 1.57 4.12 4.25
C TYR A 52 1.83 4.21 5.77
N GLY A 53 2.45 3.20 6.36
CA GLY A 53 2.73 3.19 7.80
C GLY A 53 3.64 4.32 8.26
N TRP A 54 4.70 4.62 7.50
CA TRP A 54 5.56 5.78 7.79
C TRP A 54 4.83 7.11 7.62
N PHE A 55 3.89 7.17 6.68
CA PHE A 55 3.03 8.33 6.52
C PHE A 55 2.06 8.52 7.69
N LEU A 56 1.46 7.44 8.22
CA LEU A 56 0.66 7.50 9.44
C LEU A 56 1.45 8.06 10.62
N LEU A 57 2.72 7.67 10.77
CA LEU A 57 3.62 8.23 11.79
C LEU A 57 3.96 9.71 11.53
N ALA A 58 4.06 10.12 10.27
CA ALA A 58 4.26 11.53 9.92
C ALA A 58 3.05 12.40 10.29
N VAL A 59 1.84 11.89 10.07
CA VAL A 59 0.57 12.58 10.41
C VAL A 59 0.34 12.62 11.92
N SER A 60 0.51 11.48 12.59
CA SER A 60 0.23 11.36 14.03
C SER A 60 1.29 12.01 14.91
N ALA A 61 2.51 12.22 14.38
CA ALA A 61 3.65 12.83 15.06
C ALA A 61 3.83 12.33 16.51
N PRO A 62 4.00 11.01 16.72
CA PRO A 62 4.15 10.46 18.07
C PRO A 62 5.43 10.98 18.72
N GLY A 63 5.43 11.06 20.06
CA GLY A 63 6.58 11.54 20.81
C GLY A 63 7.83 10.66 20.68
N GLU A 64 7.64 9.36 20.46
CA GLU A 64 8.71 8.39 20.18
C GLU A 64 8.38 7.61 18.90
N LEU A 65 9.39 7.45 18.05
CA LEU A 65 9.23 6.74 16.78
C LEU A 65 9.48 5.24 16.98
N PRO A 66 8.55 4.37 16.56
CA PRO A 66 8.76 2.93 16.61
C PRO A 66 9.84 2.50 15.62
N ALA A 67 10.48 1.37 15.88
CA ALA A 67 11.51 0.80 15.00
C ALA A 67 10.96 0.31 13.64
N ALA A 68 9.66 -0.02 13.58
CA ALA A 68 8.97 -0.44 12.38
C ALA A 68 7.68 0.39 12.20
N PRO A 69 7.27 0.66 10.95
CA PRO A 69 6.04 1.41 10.71
C PRO A 69 4.80 0.57 11.06
N PRO A 70 3.71 1.20 11.54
CA PRO A 70 2.42 0.55 11.73
C PRO A 70 1.86 0.07 10.39
N THR A 71 0.97 -0.93 10.41
CA THR A 71 0.31 -1.40 9.18
C THR A 71 -1.05 -0.74 9.01
N ARG A 72 -1.70 -0.37 10.11
CA ARG A 72 -3.03 0.25 10.16
C ARG A 72 -3.10 1.38 11.17
N VAL A 73 -4.13 2.23 11.08
CA VAL A 73 -4.41 3.30 12.06
C VAL A 73 -4.58 2.73 13.47
N ALA A 74 -5.20 1.55 13.59
CA ALA A 74 -5.39 0.88 14.88
C ALA A 74 -4.06 0.48 15.57
N ASP A 75 -2.96 0.41 14.84
CA ASP A 75 -1.63 0.09 15.38
C ASP A 75 -0.91 1.34 15.93
N LEU A 76 -1.49 2.54 15.76
CA LEU A 76 -0.91 3.78 16.28
C LEU A 76 -1.06 3.87 17.80
N ALA A 77 -0.02 4.40 18.45
CA ALA A 77 -0.12 4.74 19.86
C ALA A 77 -1.24 5.79 20.08
N PRO A 78 -2.05 5.65 21.14
CA PRO A 78 -3.09 6.62 21.43
C PRO A 78 -2.48 8.01 21.66
N PRO A 79 -3.15 9.09 21.21
CA PRO A 79 -2.64 10.43 21.41
C PRO A 79 -2.53 10.72 22.92
N PRO A 80 -1.54 11.53 23.35
CA PRO A 80 -1.40 11.91 24.74
C PRO A 80 -2.67 12.63 25.24
N GLU A 81 -2.98 12.46 26.52
CA GLU A 81 -4.20 13.01 27.15
C GLU A 81 -4.37 14.50 26.80
N GLY A 82 -5.56 14.85 26.28
CA GLY A 82 -5.90 16.22 25.90
C GLY A 82 -5.59 16.61 24.45
N LYS A 83 -4.93 15.76 23.64
CA LYS A 83 -4.81 15.98 22.19
C LYS A 83 -5.90 15.22 21.42
N ALA A 84 -6.63 15.95 20.58
CA ALA A 84 -7.57 15.34 19.65
C ALA A 84 -6.82 14.55 18.57
N VAL A 85 -7.39 13.43 18.13
CA VAL A 85 -6.94 12.69 16.94
C VAL A 85 -7.10 13.60 15.72
N ALA A 86 -6.05 13.72 14.90
CA ALA A 86 -6.07 14.51 13.66
C ALA A 86 -7.19 14.02 12.72
N GLY A 87 -7.85 14.96 12.03
CA GLY A 87 -8.98 14.64 11.15
C GLY A 87 -8.58 13.69 10.01
N GLU A 88 -7.34 13.80 9.56
CA GLU A 88 -6.67 12.96 8.58
C GLU A 88 -6.64 11.50 9.05
N ILE A 89 -6.29 11.24 10.31
CA ILE A 89 -6.23 9.88 10.86
C ILE A 89 -7.63 9.22 10.84
N ARG A 90 -8.69 9.99 11.11
CA ARG A 90 -10.08 9.47 11.01
C ARG A 90 -10.48 9.19 9.57
N GLU A 91 -10.02 10.00 8.61
CA GLU A 91 -10.26 9.75 7.19
C GLU A 91 -9.57 8.45 6.74
N PHE A 92 -8.32 8.24 7.16
CA PHE A 92 -7.61 6.99 6.88
C PHE A 92 -8.27 5.78 7.56
N GLU A 93 -8.71 5.91 8.81
CA GLU A 93 -9.46 4.85 9.50
C GLU A 93 -10.72 4.42 8.73
N GLN A 94 -11.41 5.37 8.08
CA GLN A 94 -12.57 5.06 7.22
C GLN A 94 -12.14 4.37 5.92
N LEU A 95 -11.06 4.83 5.29
CA LEU A 95 -10.52 4.21 4.06
C LEU A 95 -9.98 2.79 4.31
N GLU A 96 -9.45 2.50 5.50
CA GLU A 96 -8.99 1.16 5.88
C GLU A 96 -10.14 0.15 6.02
N ARG A 97 -11.36 0.63 6.26
CA ARG A 97 -12.58 -0.18 6.35
C ARG A 97 -13.22 -0.44 4.99
N SER A 98 -13.02 0.46 4.03
CA SER A 98 -13.67 0.38 2.72
C SER A 98 -12.93 1.17 1.63
N GLY A 99 -12.93 0.62 0.42
CA GLY A 99 -12.33 1.26 -0.76
C GLY A 99 -10.89 0.80 -1.00
N TRP A 100 -10.16 1.57 -1.82
CA TRP A 100 -8.85 1.16 -2.34
C TRP A 100 -7.81 0.86 -1.26
N LEU A 101 -7.87 1.51 -0.10
CA LEU A 101 -6.92 1.26 1.00
C LEU A 101 -7.24 -0.05 1.72
N ALA A 102 -8.53 -0.39 1.88
CA ALA A 102 -8.94 -1.69 2.38
C ALA A 102 -8.52 -2.81 1.41
N ASP A 103 -8.67 -2.58 0.10
CA ASP A 103 -8.22 -3.52 -0.94
C ASP A 103 -6.70 -3.71 -0.90
N MET A 104 -5.94 -2.61 -0.80
CA MET A 104 -4.49 -2.65 -0.65
C MET A 104 -4.08 -3.39 0.62
N LEU A 105 -4.70 -3.12 1.78
CA LEU A 105 -4.37 -3.76 3.05
C LEU A 105 -4.78 -5.24 3.09
N GLY A 106 -5.85 -5.61 2.39
CA GLY A 106 -6.38 -6.96 2.30
C GLY A 106 -5.75 -7.80 1.18
N TRP A 107 -4.87 -7.21 0.36
CA TRP A 107 -4.22 -7.94 -0.71
C TRP A 107 -3.33 -9.05 -0.17
N GLU A 108 -3.53 -10.25 -0.70
CA GLU A 108 -2.72 -11.42 -0.41
C GLU A 108 -1.99 -11.88 -1.67
N CYS A 109 -0.73 -12.27 -1.51
CA CYS A 109 0.05 -12.77 -2.64
C CYS A 109 -0.59 -14.07 -3.17
N PRO A 110 -0.92 -14.15 -4.48
CA PRO A 110 -1.51 -15.34 -5.03
C PRO A 110 -0.54 -16.53 -4.89
N ALA A 111 -0.98 -17.59 -4.21
CA ALA A 111 -0.16 -18.77 -3.99
C ALA A 111 0.24 -19.43 -5.32
N PRO A 112 1.50 -19.89 -5.47
CA PRO A 112 1.94 -20.57 -6.67
C PRO A 112 1.09 -21.83 -6.90
N GLY A 113 0.40 -21.88 -8.04
CA GLY A 113 -0.45 -23.03 -8.40
C GLY A 113 -1.89 -22.97 -7.88
N ALA A 114 -2.33 -21.86 -7.27
CA ALA A 114 -3.74 -21.63 -6.92
C ALA A 114 -4.61 -21.35 -8.18
N THR A 115 -4.62 -22.30 -9.11
CA THR A 115 -5.83 -22.52 -9.88
C THR A 115 -6.81 -23.15 -8.90
N ARG A 116 -7.79 -22.38 -8.43
CA ARG A 116 -8.92 -22.89 -7.65
C ARG A 116 -9.67 -23.88 -8.53
N ARG A 117 -9.22 -25.14 -8.60
CA ARG A 117 -9.94 -26.23 -9.24
C ARG A 117 -11.15 -26.51 -8.36
N SER A 118 -12.25 -25.80 -8.60
CA SER A 118 -13.55 -26.25 -8.12
C SER A 118 -13.83 -27.59 -8.82
N PRO A 119 -13.96 -28.71 -8.09
CA PRO A 119 -14.28 -29.98 -8.71
C PRO A 119 -15.68 -29.88 -9.32
N GLY A 120 -15.77 -29.83 -10.64
CA GLY A 120 -17.04 -29.82 -11.39
C GLY A 120 -17.27 -28.67 -12.37
N ASN A 121 -16.39 -27.66 -12.44
CA ASN A 121 -16.51 -26.57 -13.42
C ASN A 121 -15.30 -26.53 -14.38
N LEU A 122 -15.55 -26.88 -15.66
CA LEU A 122 -14.61 -26.71 -16.77
C LEU A 122 -14.47 -25.24 -17.21
N ALA A 123 -15.33 -24.35 -16.69
CA ALA A 123 -15.16 -22.91 -16.79
C ALA A 123 -14.48 -22.42 -15.49
N SER A 124 -13.14 -22.52 -15.43
CA SER A 124 -12.39 -21.76 -14.43
C SER A 124 -12.53 -20.29 -14.81
N THR A 125 -13.37 -19.55 -14.08
CA THR A 125 -13.24 -18.10 -14.00
C THR A 125 -11.81 -17.81 -13.60
N VAL A 126 -11.03 -17.30 -14.54
CA VAL A 126 -9.75 -16.67 -14.25
C VAL A 126 -10.11 -15.46 -13.42
N GLU A 127 -10.20 -15.61 -12.10
CA GLU A 127 -10.04 -14.48 -11.19
C GLU A 127 -8.71 -13.85 -11.62
N GLN A 128 -8.80 -12.71 -12.30
CA GLN A 128 -7.63 -11.97 -12.73
C GLN A 128 -6.85 -11.68 -11.45
N ALA A 129 -5.69 -12.33 -11.30
CA ALA A 129 -4.76 -11.99 -10.24
C ALA A 129 -4.54 -10.48 -10.31
N THR A 130 -4.77 -9.78 -9.20
CA THR A 130 -4.52 -8.34 -9.01
C THR A 130 -3.26 -7.95 -9.78
N GLY A 131 -3.48 -7.21 -10.87
CA GLY A 131 -2.47 -6.95 -11.87
C GLY A 131 -1.67 -5.69 -11.55
N PRO A 132 -0.63 -5.39 -12.34
CA PRO A 132 0.15 -4.16 -12.17
C PRO A 132 -0.71 -2.89 -12.29
N GLY A 133 -1.87 -2.95 -12.97
CA GLY A 133 -2.80 -1.81 -13.06
C GLY A 133 -3.45 -1.44 -11.72
N GLU A 134 -3.78 -2.41 -10.88
CA GLU A 134 -4.40 -2.15 -9.57
C GLU A 134 -3.38 -1.57 -8.59
N PHE A 135 -2.16 -2.11 -8.60
CA PHE A 135 -1.02 -1.55 -7.86
C PHE A 135 -0.69 -0.11 -8.30
N ALA A 136 -0.80 0.20 -9.60
CA ALA A 136 -0.65 1.57 -10.08
C ALA A 136 -1.72 2.50 -9.48
N GLY A 137 -2.98 2.05 -9.43
CA GLY A 137 -4.06 2.79 -8.78
C GLY A 137 -3.79 3.06 -7.29
N TRP A 138 -3.22 2.10 -6.57
CA TRP A 138 -2.83 2.29 -5.16
C TRP A 138 -1.66 3.26 -5.00
N VAL A 139 -0.64 3.17 -5.86
CA VAL A 139 0.48 4.12 -5.89
C VAL A 139 -0.03 5.54 -6.10
N ASP A 140 -0.84 5.77 -7.14
CA ASP A 140 -1.35 7.09 -7.49
C ASP A 140 -2.23 7.66 -6.37
N SER A 141 -3.04 6.80 -5.74
CA SER A 141 -3.87 7.18 -4.60
C SER A 141 -3.03 7.60 -3.39
N LEU A 142 -1.97 6.85 -3.05
CA LEU A 142 -1.05 7.23 -1.96
C LEU A 142 -0.29 8.51 -2.28
N GLU A 143 0.21 8.67 -3.50
CA GLU A 143 0.96 9.85 -3.94
C GLU A 143 0.10 11.11 -3.86
N SER A 144 -1.14 11.06 -4.36
CA SER A 144 -2.10 12.16 -4.25
C SER A 144 -2.37 12.55 -2.79
N ARG A 145 -2.48 11.56 -1.90
CA ARG A 145 -2.67 11.79 -0.46
C ARG A 145 -1.46 12.43 0.21
N PHE A 146 -0.26 11.97 -0.17
CA PHE A 146 0.99 12.53 0.37
C PHE A 146 1.19 13.97 -0.09
N ALA A 147 0.86 14.28 -1.36
CA ALA A 147 0.92 15.62 -1.91
C ALA A 147 -0.06 16.57 -1.22
N ARG A 148 -1.34 16.18 -1.04
CA ARG A 148 -2.33 17.00 -0.33
C ARG A 148 -1.88 17.38 1.08
N MET A 149 -1.24 16.46 1.79
CA MET A 149 -0.73 16.72 3.13
C MET A 149 0.51 17.62 3.14
N ALA A 150 1.37 17.50 2.12
CA ALA A 150 2.52 18.39 1.95
C ALA A 150 2.05 19.85 1.89
N ASP A 151 1.05 20.12 1.03
CA ASP A 151 0.50 21.45 0.82
C ASP A 151 -0.16 22.00 2.09
N SER A 152 -0.90 21.17 2.84
CA SER A 152 -1.56 21.62 4.08
C SER A 152 -0.61 21.96 5.23
N MET A 153 0.62 21.43 5.22
CA MET A 153 1.61 21.68 6.26
C MET A 153 2.56 22.84 5.91
N ASP A 154 2.79 23.11 4.63
CA ASP A 154 3.63 24.24 4.19
C ASP A 154 2.89 25.60 4.33
N GLU A 155 1.57 25.60 4.56
CA GLU A 155 0.74 26.81 4.78
C GLU A 155 0.77 27.36 6.23
N TYR A 156 1.55 26.78 7.15
CA TYR A 156 1.66 27.20 8.56
C TYR A 156 3.10 27.45 9.01
#